data_AF-A0A2D6PDK0-F1
#
_entry.id   AF-A0A2D6PDK0-F1
#
_cell.length_a   1.000
_cell.length_b   1.000
_cell.length_c   1.000
_cell.angle_alpha   90.00
_cell.angle_beta   90.00
_cell.angle_gamma   90.00
#
_symmetry.space_group_name_H-M   'P 1'
#
loop_
_entity.id
_entity.type
_entity.pdbx_description
1 polymer ?
#
loop_
_entity_poly.entity_id
_entity_poly.type
_entity_poly.pdbx_seq_one_letter_code
_entity_poly.pdbx_strand_id
1 'polypeptide(L)'
;MHEQIYDMLMQKDEITWQNIIYGLVKSEEMNPWDVDVSLLSKKYLETIKKLKETNFLISGKMVLASAILLKIKSEKLVSHNIAAFDNLLFSNEEELEEVEEYLDDER
;
A
#
# COMPACT_ATOMS: atom_id res chain seq x y z
N MET A 1 -11.62 -6.50 -36.47
CA MET A 1 -10.90 -7.78 -36.63
C MET A 1 -9.37 -7.60 -36.58
N HIS A 2 -8.78 -6.58 -37.24
CA HIS A 2 -7.33 -6.29 -37.14
C HIS A 2 -6.88 -5.78 -35.76
N GLU A 3 -7.69 -4.94 -35.10
CA GLU A 3 -7.39 -4.38 -33.77
C GLU A 3 -7.25 -5.46 -32.69
N GLN A 4 -8.16 -6.44 -32.68
CA GLN A 4 -8.12 -7.56 -31.71
C GLN A 4 -6.87 -8.43 -31.85
N ILE A 5 -6.36 -8.58 -33.08
CA ILE A 5 -5.13 -9.34 -33.37
C ILE A 5 -3.91 -8.52 -32.94
N TYR A 6 -3.91 -7.20 -33.18
CA TYR A 6 -2.86 -6.30 -32.74
C TYR A 6 -2.76 -6.22 -31.21
N ASP A 7 -3.90 -6.12 -30.52
CA ASP A 7 -4.00 -6.16 -29.07
C ASP A 7 -3.52 -7.50 -28.49
N MET A 8 -3.89 -8.63 -29.11
CA MET A 8 -3.40 -9.95 -28.69
C MET A 8 -1.90 -10.15 -28.91
N LEU A 9 -1.33 -9.55 -29.97
CA LEU A 9 0.11 -9.62 -30.27
C LEU A 9 0.94 -8.69 -29.37
N MET A 10 0.43 -7.49 -29.05
CA MET A 10 1.06 -6.55 -28.12
C MET A 10 0.94 -7.00 -26.65
N GLN A 11 -0.16 -7.66 -26.27
CA GLN A 11 -0.38 -8.11 -24.87
C GLN A 11 0.54 -9.24 -24.41
N LYS A 12 1.08 -10.06 -25.32
CA LYS A 12 1.85 -11.25 -24.92
C LYS A 12 3.24 -10.97 -24.38
N ASP A 13 3.84 -9.83 -24.73
CA ASP A 13 5.26 -9.56 -24.43
C ASP A 13 5.50 -8.30 -23.56
N GLU A 14 4.48 -7.47 -23.28
CA GLU A 14 4.66 -6.30 -22.40
C GLU A 14 4.45 -6.66 -20.91
N ILE A 15 5.51 -6.47 -20.11
CA ILE A 15 5.40 -6.42 -18.66
C ILE A 15 4.68 -5.12 -18.27
N THR A 16 3.42 -5.24 -17.88
CA THR A 16 2.58 -4.13 -17.42
C THR A 16 2.43 -4.10 -15.90
N TRP A 17 1.97 -2.97 -15.36
CA TRP A 17 1.77 -2.83 -13.92
C TRP A 17 0.64 -3.74 -13.44
N GLN A 18 -0.39 -3.95 -14.27
CA GLN A 18 -1.48 -4.88 -14.01
C GLN A 18 -0.96 -6.31 -13.85
N ASN A 19 -0.14 -6.75 -14.81
CA ASN A 19 0.41 -8.10 -14.82
C ASN A 19 1.29 -8.35 -13.58
N ILE A 20 2.08 -7.36 -13.16
CA ILE A 20 2.86 -7.47 -11.92
C ILE A 20 1.94 -7.57 -10.70
N ILE A 21 0.94 -6.69 -10.57
CA ILE A 21 0.03 -6.72 -9.41
C ILE A 21 -0.73 -8.05 -9.35
N TYR A 22 -1.30 -8.52 -10.46
CA TYR A 22 -2.00 -9.81 -10.52
C TYR A 22 -1.06 -10.99 -10.23
N GLY A 23 0.16 -10.93 -10.77
CA GLY A 23 1.20 -11.92 -10.50
C GLY A 23 1.52 -12.00 -9.00
N LEU A 24 1.69 -10.84 -8.36
CA LEU A 24 2.02 -10.76 -6.92
C LEU A 24 0.86 -11.19 -6.02
N VAL A 25 -0.36 -10.77 -6.32
CA VAL A 25 -1.57 -11.21 -5.57
C VAL A 25 -1.68 -12.73 -5.63
N LYS A 26 -1.43 -13.32 -6.80
CA LYS A 26 -1.45 -14.77 -6.97
C LYS A 26 -0.27 -15.47 -6.29
N SER A 27 0.96 -14.96 -6.44
CA SER A 27 2.18 -15.61 -5.97
C SER A 27 2.37 -15.52 -4.45
N GLU A 28 1.87 -14.45 -3.83
CA GLU A 28 1.89 -14.25 -2.38
C GLU A 28 0.59 -14.75 -1.72
N GLU A 29 -0.27 -15.45 -2.47
CA GLU A 29 -1.53 -16.04 -2.01
C GLU A 29 -2.46 -15.02 -1.30
N MET A 30 -2.48 -13.79 -1.78
CA MET A 30 -3.31 -12.72 -1.21
C MET A 30 -4.78 -12.92 -1.56
N ASN A 31 -5.68 -12.53 -0.65
CA ASN A 31 -7.09 -12.40 -0.97
C ASN A 31 -7.31 -11.21 -1.92
N PRO A 32 -7.84 -11.41 -3.14
CA PRO A 32 -8.08 -10.32 -4.09
C PRO A 32 -9.08 -9.26 -3.59
N TRP A 33 -9.96 -9.64 -2.66
CA TRP A 33 -10.97 -8.75 -2.09
C TRP A 33 -10.51 -8.04 -0.82
N ASP A 34 -9.44 -8.52 -0.20
CA ASP A 34 -8.86 -7.96 1.02
C ASP A 34 -7.33 -7.99 0.93
N VAL A 35 -6.80 -7.12 0.07
CA VAL A 35 -5.38 -7.10 -0.27
C VAL A 35 -4.60 -6.38 0.82
N ASP A 36 -3.56 -7.03 1.35
CA ASP A 36 -2.57 -6.36 2.17
C ASP A 36 -1.72 -5.40 1.31
N VAL A 37 -2.12 -4.12 1.28
CA VAL A 37 -1.43 -3.04 0.58
C VAL A 37 0.01 -2.85 1.06
N SER A 38 0.31 -3.12 2.33
CA SER A 38 1.66 -2.99 2.88
C SER A 38 2.61 -4.03 2.31
N LEU A 39 2.14 -5.27 2.15
CA LEU A 39 2.88 -6.35 1.52
C LEU A 39 2.94 -6.16 -0.01
N LEU A 40 1.81 -5.86 -0.65
CA LEU A 40 1.75 -5.66 -2.10
C LEU A 40 2.68 -4.53 -2.56
N SER A 41 2.64 -3.37 -1.91
CA SER A 41 3.51 -2.23 -2.25
C SER A 41 5.00 -2.58 -2.10
N LYS A 42 5.38 -3.32 -1.06
CA LYS A 42 6.75 -3.77 -0.83
C LYS A 42 7.21 -4.69 -1.98
N LYS A 43 6.44 -5.73 -2.28
CA LYS A 43 6.77 -6.71 -3.32
C LYS A 43 6.76 -6.10 -4.72
N TYR A 44 5.84 -5.18 -4.98
CA TYR A 44 5.79 -4.42 -6.23
C TYR A 44 7.08 -3.61 -6.41
N LEU A 45 7.50 -2.83 -5.41
CA LEU A 45 8.74 -2.05 -5.45
C LEU A 45 9.98 -2.93 -5.61
N GLU A 46 10.04 -4.08 -4.92
CA GLU A 46 11.13 -5.06 -5.10
C GLU A 46 11.18 -5.58 -6.54
N THR A 47 10.02 -5.86 -7.13
CA THR A 47 9.92 -6.31 -8.53
C THR A 47 10.38 -5.21 -9.50
N ILE A 48 9.94 -3.96 -9.30
CA ILE A 48 10.37 -2.82 -10.11
C ILE A 48 11.89 -2.60 -10.01
N LYS A 49 12.48 -2.73 -8.82
CA LYS A 49 13.94 -2.61 -8.64
C LYS A 49 14.70 -3.69 -9.40
N LYS A 50 14.27 -4.96 -9.29
CA LYS A 50 14.86 -6.08 -10.05
C LYS A 50 14.75 -5.88 -11.56
N LEU A 51 13.60 -5.38 -12.02
CA LEU A 51 13.40 -5.04 -13.43
C LEU A 51 14.35 -3.93 -13.87
N LYS A 52 14.52 -2.87 -13.06
CA LYS A 52 15.48 -1.78 -13.35
C LYS A 52 16.90 -2.28 -13.51
N GLU A 53 17.33 -3.19 -12.63
CA GLU A 53 18.68 -3.76 -12.63
C GLU A 53 18.93 -4.65 -13.85
N THR A 54 17.89 -5.35 -14.32
CA THR A 54 18.00 -6.30 -15.43
C THR A 54 17.82 -5.63 -16.80
N ASN A 55 16.90 -4.68 -16.90
CA ASN A 55 16.57 -3.93 -18.11
C ASN A 55 16.15 -2.51 -17.70
N PHE A 56 16.97 -1.50 -17.99
CA PHE A 56 16.75 -0.09 -17.63
C PHE A 56 15.43 0.52 -18.18
N LEU A 57 14.70 -0.19 -19.04
CA LEU A 57 13.40 0.20 -19.57
C LEU A 57 12.28 -0.14 -18.58
N ILE A 58 11.89 0.85 -17.78
CA ILE A 58 10.67 0.83 -16.98
C ILE A 58 9.69 1.84 -17.56
N SER A 59 8.45 1.42 -17.84
CA SER A 59 7.44 2.35 -18.35
C SER A 59 7.00 3.32 -17.25
N GLY A 60 6.72 4.58 -17.61
CA GLY A 60 6.30 5.61 -16.66
C GLY A 60 5.03 5.23 -15.87
N LYS A 61 4.16 4.41 -16.46
CA LYS A 61 2.98 3.85 -15.79
C LYS A 61 3.36 2.98 -14.58
N MET A 62 4.46 2.24 -14.65
CA MET A 62 4.95 1.41 -13.54
C MET A 62 5.46 2.24 -12.36
N VAL A 63 6.15 3.34 -12.68
CA VAL A 63 6.64 4.32 -11.69
C VAL A 63 5.45 5.02 -11.04
N LEU A 64 4.46 5.43 -11.83
CA LEU A 64 3.21 6.00 -11.32
C LEU A 64 2.47 5.03 -10.40
N ALA A 65 2.34 3.77 -10.79
CA ALA A 65 1.73 2.73 -9.95
C ALA A 65 2.51 2.54 -8.63
N SER A 66 3.84 2.62 -8.67
CA SER A 66 4.68 2.59 -7.46
C SER A 66 4.36 3.75 -6.52
N ALA A 67 4.25 4.97 -7.06
CA ALA A 67 3.92 6.16 -6.29
C ALA A 67 2.51 6.09 -5.69
N ILE A 68 1.53 5.60 -6.44
CA ILE A 68 0.16 5.41 -5.97
C ILE A 68 0.10 4.38 -4.84
N LEU A 69 0.76 3.22 -5.00
CA LEU A 69 0.81 2.19 -3.94
C LEU A 69 1.47 2.70 -2.66
N LEU A 70 2.56 3.46 -2.79
CA LEU A 70 3.22 4.10 -1.64
C LEU A 70 2.34 5.13 -0.95
N LYS A 71 1.61 5.94 -1.72
CA LYS A 71 0.66 6.91 -1.19
C LYS A 71 -0.43 6.22 -0.37
N ILE A 72 -1.09 5.19 -0.93
CA ILE A 72 -2.14 4.44 -0.24
C ILE A 72 -1.60 3.81 1.05
N LYS A 73 -0.40 3.21 1.01
CA LYS A 73 0.24 2.66 2.21
C LYS A 73 0.48 3.71 3.29
N SER A 74 1.02 4.87 2.90
CA SER A 74 1.32 5.95 3.83
C SER A 74 0.05 6.54 4.44
N GLU A 75 -0.99 6.76 3.62
CA GLU A 75 -2.28 7.25 4.11
C GLU A 75 -2.87 6.29 5.13
N LYS A 76 -2.92 4.99 4.84
CA LYS A 76 -3.40 3.96 5.80
C LYS A 76 -2.60 3.97 7.10
N LEU A 77 -1.27 4.08 7.02
CA LEU A 77 -0.41 4.11 8.20
C LEU A 77 -0.70 5.33 9.08
N VAL A 78 -0.81 6.52 8.49
CA VAL A 78 -1.01 7.77 9.24
C VAL A 78 -2.44 7.87 9.77
N SER A 79 -3.44 7.66 8.91
CA SER A 79 -4.85 7.93 9.26
C SER A 79 -5.46 6.88 10.19
N HIS A 80 -5.05 5.62 10.07
CA HIS A 80 -5.62 4.54 10.87
C HIS A 80 -4.65 4.03 11.92
N ASN A 81 -3.44 3.63 11.52
CA ASN A 81 -2.56 2.91 12.45
C ASN A 81 -1.97 3.83 13.52
N ILE A 82 -1.37 4.96 13.12
CA ILE A 82 -0.77 5.91 14.06
C ILE A 82 -1.86 6.60 14.87
N ALA A 83 -2.92 7.11 14.22
CA ALA A 83 -4.02 7.74 14.95
C ALA A 83 -4.69 6.81 15.98
N ALA A 84 -4.92 5.53 15.63
CA ALA A 84 -5.47 4.58 16.61
C ALA A 84 -4.48 4.25 17.74
N PHE A 85 -3.19 4.22 17.43
CA PHE A 85 -2.16 3.97 18.43
C PHE A 85 -2.00 5.14 19.41
N ASP A 86 -1.99 6.38 18.91
CA ASP A 86 -1.96 7.58 19.73
C ASP A 86 -3.17 7.61 20.67
N ASN A 87 -4.38 7.35 20.16
CA ASN A 87 -5.56 7.23 21.02
C ASN A 87 -5.36 6.19 22.12
N LEU A 88 -4.87 4.98 21.80
CA LEU A 88 -4.65 3.94 22.82
C LEU A 88 -3.68 4.37 23.93
N LEU A 89 -2.67 5.20 23.62
CA LEU A 89 -1.70 5.68 24.60
C LEU A 89 -2.26 6.82 25.47
N PHE A 90 -2.94 7.78 24.85
CA PHE A 90 -3.32 9.03 25.51
C PHE A 90 -4.77 9.06 26.00
N SER A 91 -5.64 8.12 25.59
CA SER A 91 -7.04 8.04 26.06
C SER A 91 -7.16 7.84 27.58
N ASN A 92 -6.16 7.27 28.24
CA ASN A 92 -6.17 7.11 29.69
C ASN A 92 -5.58 8.32 30.43
N GLU A 93 -4.79 9.18 29.78
CA GLU A 93 -4.21 10.35 30.43
C GLU A 93 -5.28 11.43 30.66
N GLU A 94 -6.17 11.66 29.71
CA GLU A 94 -7.29 12.62 29.88
C GLU A 94 -8.29 12.18 30.97
N GLU A 95 -8.61 10.89 31.08
CA GLU A 95 -9.46 10.37 32.17
C GLU A 95 -8.76 10.45 33.55
N LEU A 96 -7.43 10.26 33.59
CA LEU A 96 -6.67 10.38 34.83
C LEU A 96 -6.52 11.84 35.26
N GLU A 97 -6.31 12.77 34.34
CA GLU A 97 -6.27 14.22 34.61
C GLU A 97 -7.62 14.73 35.13
N GLU A 98 -8.75 14.31 34.54
CA GLU A 98 -10.07 14.65 35.07
C GLU A 98 -10.25 14.14 36.51
N VAL A 99 -9.92 12.88 36.79
CA VAL A 99 -10.04 12.29 38.13
C VAL A 99 -9.13 13.01 39.14
N GLU A 100 -7.93 13.41 38.74
CA GLU A 100 -6.99 14.12 39.60
C GLU A 100 -7.48 15.54 39.92
N GLU A 101 -8.08 16.24 38.95
CA GLU A 101 -8.73 17.55 39.14
C GLU A 101 -9.92 17.46 40.12
N TYR A 102 -10.78 16.43 40.00
CA TYR A 102 -11.88 16.20 40.96
C TYR A 102 -11.38 15.94 42.39
N LEU A 103 -10.24 15.26 42.55
CA LEU A 103 -9.68 14.95 43.86
C LEU A 103 -8.99 16.15 44.53
N ASP A 104 -8.45 17.08 43.74
CA ASP A 104 -7.87 18.33 44.25
C ASP A 104 -8.96 19.37 44.59
N ASP A 105 -10.11 19.37 43.91
CA ASP A 105 -11.26 20.22 44.23
C ASP A 105 -11.99 19.80 45.54
N GLU A 106 -11.83 18.55 45.99
CA GLU A 106 -12.40 18.05 47.26
C GLU A 106 -11.53 18.35 48.51
N ARG A 107 -10.38 19.03 48.37
CA ARG A 107 -9.44 19.38 49.46
C ARG A 107 -9.50 20.84 49.91
#